data_AF-A0A174LBC4-F1
#
_entry.id   AF-A0A174LBC4-F1
#
_cell.length_a   1.000
_cell.length_b   1.000
_cell.length_c   1.000
_cell.angle_alpha   90.00
_cell.angle_beta   90.00
_cell.angle_gamma   90.00
#
_symmetry.space_group_name_H-M   'P 1'
#
loop_
_entity.id
_entity.type
_entity.pdbx_description
1 polymer ?
#
loop_
_entity_poly.entity_id
_entity_poly.type
_entity_poly.pdbx_seq_one_letter_code
_entity_poly.pdbx_strand_id
1 'polypeptide(L)'
;MEATQVKPETTVAPPEGPGKKSPQLTPPKKKRKWVKRLVILLVIAALLVLALSRCMSAGTQVLSSAYLPYTAAMHDMTVAVSGTGTIEPIQSYKVTTLVSGEILEAPFEEGQTVHKGDVLFRIDASDVENNIEQLQLNVQSAQLALNDLLKTQSDNQKDRNVKADDAGVITELHVDRGDSVTVGTVIADVLDRDHMKLKVPFHSADASGFYVGQAATVTVNGTAETVSGTVESIAATDEVGPGGTLVRQVTILVNNPGVLSETSQGTASVGGAACASGSSFTYASSSQITAKAAGDLDVLNVKEGDRVSKGQVIGVISEADLETQIENARIALENAQLSLKNAQEKLEDYTITSTIDGEVIEKNLDVGDNISGLSNSGASVTYPAIIYDRSELTFDMDVDEKDISKIQVGQKVEITAGALDDQSFTGVVDKININGTTTSGHTSYPVTVKVEGSPEALYPGMNVSAKIIVEEVGSVLALPVEAVERGNTVLVAKEGCLDENGVIKDLSAAEERQVTLGRNDDEYIEIVDGLEEGEVVLALSPQGSSLMSAMGMG
;
A
#
# COMPACT_ATOMS: atom_id res chain seq x y z
N MET A 1 13.69 10.36 -65.24
CA MET A 1 14.00 10.51 -66.68
C MET A 1 15.51 10.65 -66.79
N GLU A 2 16.10 10.01 -67.80
CA GLU A 2 17.54 9.99 -68.13
C GLU A 2 18.07 11.39 -68.54
N ALA A 3 19.36 11.68 -68.73
CA ALA A 3 20.56 10.84 -68.99
C ALA A 3 21.85 11.57 -68.47
N THR A 4 22.99 10.95 -68.11
CA THR A 4 23.96 10.16 -68.95
C THR A 4 24.64 11.08 -70.01
N GLN A 5 25.96 11.23 -70.20
CA GLN A 5 27.22 10.72 -69.58
C GLN A 5 28.40 11.65 -70.03
N VAL A 6 29.43 11.91 -69.21
CA VAL A 6 30.83 11.38 -69.25
C VAL A 6 31.83 11.97 -70.29
N LYS A 7 33.06 12.16 -69.77
CA LYS A 7 34.39 12.61 -70.30
C LYS A 7 35.02 11.47 -71.20
N PRO A 8 36.35 11.35 -71.52
CA PRO A 8 37.54 12.18 -71.24
C PRO A 8 38.60 12.33 -72.38
N GLU A 9 39.75 12.96 -72.03
CA GLU A 9 41.15 12.54 -72.36
C GLU A 9 41.74 12.75 -73.80
N THR A 10 43.04 12.98 -74.07
CA THR A 10 44.27 13.32 -73.29
C THR A 10 45.34 13.96 -74.21
N THR A 11 46.21 14.88 -73.72
CA THR A 11 47.58 15.24 -74.24
C THR A 11 47.70 15.70 -75.73
N VAL A 12 48.72 16.43 -76.22
CA VAL A 12 50.20 16.41 -76.10
C VAL A 12 50.77 17.85 -76.25
N ALA A 13 52.04 18.07 -75.90
CA ALA A 13 52.76 19.38 -75.93
C ALA A 13 53.57 19.65 -77.24
N PRO A 14 54.64 20.49 -77.27
CA PRO A 14 54.62 21.88 -77.75
C PRO A 14 55.51 22.14 -79.00
N PRO A 15 55.49 23.37 -79.59
CA PRO A 15 56.52 24.41 -79.30
C PRO A 15 55.88 25.84 -79.27
N GLU A 16 56.50 27.03 -79.41
CA GLU A 16 57.89 27.51 -79.67
C GLU A 16 58.10 28.96 -79.08
N GLY A 17 59.14 29.70 -79.49
CA GLY A 17 59.30 31.17 -79.29
C GLY A 17 59.58 31.89 -80.62
N PRO A 18 60.34 33.01 -80.70
CA PRO A 18 60.61 34.09 -79.74
C PRO A 18 60.33 35.51 -80.33
N GLY A 19 60.55 36.62 -79.59
CA GLY A 19 60.40 37.97 -80.19
C GLY A 19 60.84 39.20 -79.39
N LYS A 20 62.13 39.59 -79.46
CA LYS A 20 62.63 40.89 -78.96
C LYS A 20 62.40 42.01 -79.99
N LYS A 21 61.94 43.21 -79.56
CA LYS A 21 62.35 44.52 -80.13
C LYS A 21 62.32 45.66 -79.10
N SER A 22 63.50 46.15 -78.73
CA SER A 22 63.78 47.58 -78.47
C SER A 22 64.33 48.20 -79.78
N PRO A 23 64.69 49.50 -79.93
CA PRO A 23 64.84 50.56 -78.91
C PRO A 23 64.32 51.96 -79.34
N GLN A 24 64.54 52.99 -78.50
CA GLN A 24 65.31 54.18 -78.90
C GLN A 24 65.64 55.10 -77.70
N LEU A 25 66.83 55.70 -77.72
CA LEU A 25 67.31 56.69 -76.74
C LEU A 25 68.39 57.56 -77.39
N THR A 26 68.26 58.88 -77.31
CA THR A 26 69.35 59.84 -77.52
C THR A 26 69.33 60.94 -76.44
N PRO A 27 70.47 61.59 -76.11
CA PRO A 27 70.68 62.32 -74.84
C PRO A 27 70.86 63.86 -75.11
N PRO A 28 71.46 64.72 -74.24
CA PRO A 28 72.03 64.60 -72.87
C PRO A 28 71.48 65.69 -71.87
N LYS A 29 71.93 65.94 -70.61
CA LYS A 29 73.29 66.09 -70.02
C LYS A 29 73.32 65.95 -68.47
N LYS A 30 74.48 65.45 -67.96
CA LYS A 30 75.29 65.78 -66.75
C LYS A 30 74.66 66.57 -65.56
N LYS A 31 75.03 66.44 -64.27
CA LYS A 31 76.01 65.61 -63.50
C LYS A 31 75.74 65.80 -61.98
N ARG A 32 75.41 64.76 -61.17
CA ARG A 32 75.66 64.68 -59.69
C ARG A 32 75.25 63.36 -58.98
N LYS A 33 75.21 62.20 -59.68
CA LYS A 33 74.52 60.98 -59.19
C LYS A 33 75.36 59.95 -58.39
N TRP A 34 76.68 60.07 -58.26
CA TRP A 34 77.50 59.02 -57.59
C TRP A 34 77.36 59.01 -56.07
N VAL A 35 77.51 60.15 -55.39
CA VAL A 35 77.41 60.23 -53.91
C VAL A 35 76.05 59.72 -53.41
N LYS A 36 74.96 60.04 -54.12
CA LYS A 36 73.62 59.51 -53.81
C LYS A 36 73.54 57.98 -53.88
N ARG A 37 74.27 57.33 -54.81
CA ARG A 37 74.29 55.86 -54.90
C ARG A 37 75.02 55.21 -53.72
N LEU A 38 76.10 55.81 -53.24
CA LEU A 38 76.83 55.32 -52.07
C LEU A 38 75.98 55.45 -50.79
N VAL A 39 75.32 56.59 -50.59
CA VAL A 39 74.39 56.79 -49.45
C VAL A 39 73.19 55.84 -49.54
N ILE A 40 72.59 55.64 -50.72
CA ILE A 40 71.49 54.67 -50.90
C ILE A 40 71.96 53.24 -50.58
N LEU A 41 73.17 52.84 -50.98
CA LEU A 41 73.68 51.49 -50.71
C LEU A 41 73.97 51.30 -49.20
N LEU A 42 74.50 52.32 -48.52
CA LEU A 42 74.66 52.32 -47.06
C LEU A 42 73.31 52.29 -46.32
N VAL A 43 72.30 53.02 -46.79
CA VAL A 43 70.94 53.01 -46.22
C VAL A 43 70.25 51.67 -46.47
N ILE A 44 70.45 51.04 -47.63
CA ILE A 44 69.94 49.68 -47.91
C ILE A 44 70.66 48.65 -47.02
N ALA A 45 71.99 48.75 -46.84
CA ALA A 45 72.72 47.88 -45.94
C ALA A 45 72.30 48.07 -44.47
N ALA A 46 72.12 49.32 -44.03
CA ALA A 46 71.60 49.63 -42.70
C ALA A 46 70.16 49.14 -42.51
N LEU A 47 69.27 49.31 -43.51
CA LEU A 47 67.92 48.75 -43.47
C LEU A 47 67.91 47.22 -43.52
N LEU A 48 68.85 46.58 -44.23
CA LEU A 48 69.02 45.13 -44.20
C LEU A 48 69.50 44.65 -42.83
N VAL A 49 70.48 45.31 -42.22
CA VAL A 49 70.94 44.98 -40.86
C VAL A 49 69.86 45.25 -39.82
N LEU A 50 69.08 46.32 -39.95
CA LEU A 50 67.99 46.67 -39.03
C LEU A 50 66.76 45.76 -39.23
N ALA A 51 66.50 45.31 -40.46
CA ALA A 51 65.50 44.28 -40.75
C ALA A 51 65.95 42.89 -40.27
N LEU A 52 67.21 42.51 -40.49
CA LEU A 52 67.79 41.26 -39.97
C LEU A 52 67.82 41.25 -38.45
N SER A 53 68.22 42.35 -37.80
CA SER A 53 68.20 42.46 -36.34
C SER A 53 66.77 42.44 -35.79
N ARG A 54 65.79 43.04 -36.49
CA ARG A 54 64.37 42.93 -36.13
C ARG A 54 63.79 41.54 -36.38
N CYS A 55 64.24 40.81 -37.41
CA CYS A 55 63.87 39.40 -37.60
C CYS A 55 64.49 38.51 -36.50
N MET A 56 65.75 38.77 -36.10
CA MET A 56 66.39 38.07 -34.98
C MET A 56 65.68 38.35 -33.65
N SER A 57 65.34 39.61 -33.35
CA SER A 57 64.59 39.95 -32.13
C SER A 57 63.13 39.47 -32.17
N ALA A 58 62.52 39.38 -33.35
CA ALA A 58 61.19 38.80 -33.51
C ALA A 58 61.19 37.29 -33.23
N GLY A 59 62.25 36.57 -33.63
CA GLY A 59 62.41 35.15 -33.29
C GLY A 59 62.41 34.91 -31.77
N THR A 60 63.11 35.75 -31.01
CA THR A 60 63.13 35.67 -29.53
C THR A 60 61.75 35.95 -28.91
N GLN A 61 61.00 36.92 -29.43
CA GLN A 61 59.66 37.24 -28.92
C GLN A 61 58.60 36.18 -29.29
N VAL A 62 58.76 35.47 -30.41
CA VAL A 62 57.85 34.36 -30.79
C VAL A 62 58.10 33.13 -29.92
N LEU A 63 59.35 32.78 -29.62
CA LEU A 63 59.69 31.64 -28.75
C LEU A 63 59.16 31.82 -27.32
N SER A 64 59.33 33.02 -26.74
CA SER A 64 58.81 33.34 -25.40
C SER A 64 57.27 33.38 -25.30
N SER A 65 56.55 33.38 -26.43
CA SER A 65 55.09 33.23 -26.45
C SER A 65 54.63 31.79 -26.66
N ALA A 66 55.53 30.91 -27.10
CA ALA A 66 55.24 29.54 -27.46
C ALA A 66 55.44 28.54 -26.31
N TYR A 67 56.36 28.82 -25.39
CA TYR A 67 56.66 27.96 -24.25
C TYR A 67 56.59 28.72 -22.92
N LEU A 68 56.10 28.06 -21.87
CA LEU A 68 55.99 28.56 -20.50
C LEU A 68 56.92 27.76 -19.57
N PRO A 69 57.75 28.42 -18.74
CA PRO A 69 58.56 27.73 -17.74
C PRO A 69 57.73 27.38 -16.51
N TYR A 70 57.76 26.11 -16.11
CA TYR A 70 57.24 25.63 -14.83
C TYR A 70 58.39 25.04 -14.00
N THR A 71 58.46 25.38 -12.72
CA THR A 71 59.45 24.81 -11.80
C THR A 71 58.87 23.54 -11.19
N ALA A 72 59.62 22.44 -11.23
CA ALA A 72 59.26 21.21 -10.54
C ALA A 72 59.28 21.44 -9.03
N ALA A 73 58.12 21.33 -8.39
CA ALA A 73 57.93 21.62 -6.98
C ALA A 73 57.14 20.52 -6.29
N MET A 74 57.27 20.44 -4.96
CA MET A 74 56.43 19.56 -4.15
C MET A 74 55.02 20.15 -4.04
N HIS A 75 54.03 19.42 -4.56
CA HIS A 75 52.60 19.75 -4.48
C HIS A 75 51.85 18.66 -3.71
N ASP A 76 50.89 19.06 -2.87
CA ASP A 76 50.00 18.12 -2.20
C ASP A 76 48.99 17.55 -3.21
N MET A 77 49.22 16.32 -3.65
CA MET A 77 48.38 15.65 -4.65
C MET A 77 47.29 14.81 -3.97
N THR A 78 46.06 14.95 -4.49
CA THR A 78 44.91 14.15 -4.09
C THR A 78 44.26 13.58 -5.33
N VAL A 79 44.22 12.25 -5.45
CA VAL A 79 43.48 11.58 -6.52
C VAL A 79 42.01 11.57 -6.14
N ALA A 80 41.18 12.27 -6.92
CA ALA A 80 39.75 12.34 -6.72
C ALA A 80 38.99 11.94 -7.99
N VAL A 81 37.79 11.40 -7.82
CA VAL A 81 36.85 11.15 -8.91
C VAL A 81 35.74 12.18 -8.81
N SER A 82 35.62 13.02 -9.84
CA SER A 82 34.60 14.06 -9.92
C SER A 82 33.34 13.57 -10.60
N GLY A 83 32.19 14.09 -10.16
CA GLY A 83 30.91 13.92 -10.84
C GLY A 83 29.89 14.96 -10.35
N THR A 84 28.70 14.92 -10.93
CA THR A 84 27.60 15.84 -10.59
C THR A 84 26.35 15.06 -10.23
N GLY A 85 25.56 15.60 -9.31
CA GLY A 85 24.27 15.05 -8.92
C GLY A 85 23.29 16.15 -8.51
N THR A 86 22.09 15.75 -8.13
CA THR A 86 21.06 16.64 -7.58
C THR A 86 20.76 16.22 -6.15
N ILE A 87 20.71 17.18 -5.21
CA ILE A 87 20.39 16.91 -3.81
C ILE A 87 18.96 16.38 -3.69
N GLU A 88 18.81 15.28 -2.98
CA GLU A 88 17.55 14.63 -2.62
C GLU A 88 17.42 14.52 -1.09
N PRO A 89 16.20 14.52 -0.55
CA PRO A 89 15.96 14.24 0.86
C PRO A 89 16.13 12.74 1.13
N ILE A 90 16.50 12.36 2.36
CA ILE A 90 16.60 10.94 2.73
C ILE A 90 15.26 10.19 2.59
N GLN A 91 14.13 10.88 2.77
CA GLN A 91 12.80 10.38 2.44
C GLN A 91 11.94 11.45 1.77
N SER A 92 11.17 11.03 0.77
CA SER A 92 10.20 11.86 0.06
C SER A 92 8.83 11.19 0.12
N TYR A 93 7.86 11.82 0.78
CA TYR A 93 6.47 11.38 0.76
C TYR A 93 5.64 12.32 -0.12
N LYS A 94 5.24 11.78 -1.27
CA LYS A 94 4.29 12.44 -2.19
C LYS A 94 2.90 11.98 -1.81
N VAL A 95 2.09 12.90 -1.29
CA VAL A 95 0.73 12.60 -0.84
C VAL A 95 -0.09 12.10 -2.02
N THR A 96 -0.88 11.06 -1.83
CA THR A 96 -1.83 10.56 -2.83
C THR A 96 -3.16 10.23 -2.15
N THR A 97 -4.25 10.20 -2.93
CA THR A 97 -5.57 9.80 -2.44
C THR A 97 -6.07 8.55 -3.16
N LEU A 98 -6.77 7.70 -2.42
CA LEU A 98 -7.52 6.56 -2.93
C LEU A 98 -8.98 6.93 -3.25
N VAL A 99 -9.47 8.03 -2.66
CA VAL A 99 -10.86 8.51 -2.75
C VAL A 99 -10.96 9.85 -3.49
N SER A 100 -12.16 10.20 -3.93
CA SER A 100 -12.47 11.49 -4.58
C SER A 100 -13.52 12.25 -3.76
N GLY A 101 -13.40 13.57 -3.69
CA GLY A 101 -14.34 14.42 -2.95
C GLY A 101 -13.85 15.87 -2.81
N GLU A 102 -14.59 16.69 -2.07
CA GLU A 102 -14.18 18.05 -1.72
C GLU A 102 -13.31 18.04 -0.45
N ILE A 103 -12.25 18.86 -0.42
CA ILE A 103 -11.39 19.03 0.77
C ILE A 103 -12.10 19.94 1.78
N LEU A 104 -12.47 19.41 2.94
CA LEU A 104 -13.13 20.14 4.02
C LEU A 104 -12.13 20.83 4.97
N GLU A 105 -10.99 20.19 5.24
CA GLU A 105 -9.93 20.73 6.09
C GLU A 105 -8.54 20.37 5.54
N ALA A 106 -7.62 21.33 5.62
CA ALA A 106 -6.19 21.15 5.35
C ALA A 106 -5.37 21.90 6.43
N PRO A 107 -5.17 21.34 7.64
CA PRO A 107 -4.67 22.07 8.81
C PRO A 107 -3.13 22.19 8.84
N PHE A 108 -2.52 22.43 7.68
CA PHE A 108 -1.07 22.59 7.51
C PHE A 108 -0.77 23.65 6.44
N GLU A 109 0.42 24.25 6.50
CA GLU A 109 0.92 25.22 5.51
C GLU A 109 2.29 24.80 4.94
N GLU A 110 2.69 25.40 3.81
CA GLU A 110 4.03 25.22 3.24
C GLU A 110 5.12 25.74 4.19
N GLY A 111 6.24 25.01 4.27
CA GLY A 111 7.32 25.25 5.24
C GLY A 111 7.02 24.82 6.68
N GLN A 112 5.86 24.23 6.95
CA GLN A 112 5.54 23.68 8.27
C GLN A 112 6.15 22.28 8.44
N THR A 113 6.71 22.00 9.63
CA THR A 113 7.06 20.64 10.04
C THR A 113 5.81 19.86 10.45
N VAL A 114 5.62 18.68 9.88
CA VAL A 114 4.56 17.72 10.20
C VAL A 114 5.18 16.41 10.69
N HIS A 115 4.52 15.76 11.64
CA HIS A 115 4.92 14.47 12.19
C HIS A 115 4.16 13.33 11.53
N LYS A 116 4.70 12.12 11.67
CA LYS A 116 4.02 10.91 11.23
C LYS A 116 2.68 10.73 11.97
N GLY A 117 1.60 10.66 11.20
CA GLY A 117 0.22 10.58 11.69
C GLY A 117 -0.51 11.92 11.78
N ASP A 118 0.15 13.06 11.57
CA ASP A 118 -0.51 14.36 11.51
C ASP A 118 -1.48 14.39 10.31
N VAL A 119 -2.67 14.96 10.51
CA VAL A 119 -3.72 15.08 9.48
C VAL A 119 -3.31 16.14 8.46
N LEU A 120 -3.25 15.73 7.19
CA LEU A 120 -2.96 16.62 6.07
C LEU A 120 -4.25 17.09 5.43
N PHE A 121 -5.14 16.18 5.04
CA PHE A 121 -6.42 16.53 4.41
C PHE A 121 -7.57 15.71 5.00
N ARG A 122 -8.70 16.35 5.27
CA ARG A 122 -9.98 15.68 5.50
C ARG A 122 -10.93 15.96 4.34
N ILE A 123 -11.35 14.90 3.66
CA ILE A 123 -12.22 14.93 2.49
C ILE A 123 -13.67 14.73 2.95
N ASP A 124 -14.65 15.30 2.24
CA ASP A 124 -16.07 15.05 2.50
C ASP A 124 -16.42 13.56 2.34
N ALA A 125 -16.78 12.92 3.46
CA ALA A 125 -17.11 11.52 3.56
C ALA A 125 -18.62 11.25 3.71
N SER A 126 -19.47 12.27 3.54
CA SER A 126 -20.92 12.20 3.81
C SER A 126 -21.61 10.98 3.17
N ASP A 127 -21.26 10.63 1.93
CA ASP A 127 -21.82 9.46 1.23
C ASP A 127 -21.42 8.12 1.91
N VAL A 128 -20.21 8.03 2.45
CA VAL A 128 -19.70 6.85 3.16
C VAL A 128 -20.27 6.77 4.57
N GLU A 129 -20.40 7.90 5.27
CA GLU A 129 -21.05 7.97 6.58
C GLU A 129 -22.53 7.52 6.52
N ASN A 130 -23.29 8.03 5.53
CA ASN A 130 -24.67 7.60 5.27
C ASN A 130 -24.77 6.09 4.95
N ASN A 131 -23.81 5.55 4.19
CA ASN A 131 -23.73 4.12 3.89
C ASN A 131 -23.38 3.30 5.14
N ILE A 132 -22.49 3.80 6.00
CA ILE A 132 -22.18 3.17 7.30
C ILE A 132 -23.43 3.11 8.19
N GLU A 133 -24.24 4.18 8.28
CA GLU A 133 -25.49 4.16 9.03
C GLU A 133 -26.46 3.09 8.48
N GLN A 134 -26.63 3.02 7.14
CA GLN A 134 -27.44 1.99 6.50
C GLN A 134 -26.93 0.56 6.79
N LEU A 135 -25.61 0.36 6.79
CA LEU A 135 -24.98 -0.92 7.08
C LEU A 135 -25.10 -1.30 8.57
N GLN A 136 -25.04 -0.34 9.49
CA GLN A 136 -25.34 -0.56 10.91
C GLN A 136 -26.78 -1.02 11.13
N LEU A 137 -27.75 -0.41 10.44
CA LEU A 137 -29.15 -0.86 10.47
C LEU A 137 -29.32 -2.29 9.91
N ASN A 138 -28.57 -2.64 8.85
CA ASN A 138 -28.56 -4.01 8.32
C ASN A 138 -27.99 -5.03 9.33
N VAL A 139 -26.88 -4.69 10.01
CA VAL A 139 -26.30 -5.51 11.10
C VAL A 139 -27.30 -5.67 12.24
N GLN A 140 -27.96 -4.58 12.66
CA GLN A 140 -28.97 -4.63 13.73
C GLN A 140 -30.17 -5.52 13.34
N SER A 141 -30.66 -5.41 12.10
CA SER A 141 -31.73 -6.25 11.57
C SER A 141 -31.36 -7.73 11.58
N ALA A 142 -30.18 -8.08 11.07
CA ALA A 142 -29.68 -9.46 11.08
C ALA A 142 -29.49 -10.01 12.51
N GLN A 143 -28.99 -9.18 13.44
CA GLN A 143 -28.83 -9.55 14.84
C GLN A 143 -30.18 -9.80 15.53
N LEU A 144 -31.21 -8.99 15.23
CA LEU A 144 -32.57 -9.20 15.75
C LEU A 144 -33.18 -10.50 15.22
N ALA A 145 -33.02 -10.79 13.93
CA ALA A 145 -33.48 -12.06 13.34
C ALA A 145 -32.79 -13.28 13.99
N LEU A 146 -31.47 -13.23 14.18
CA LEU A 146 -30.73 -14.28 14.89
C LEU A 146 -31.21 -14.45 16.35
N ASN A 147 -31.43 -13.35 17.06
CA ASN A 147 -31.89 -13.39 18.45
C ASN A 147 -33.30 -14.00 18.59
N ASP A 148 -34.20 -13.74 17.64
CA ASP A 148 -35.55 -14.31 17.63
C ASP A 148 -35.54 -15.83 17.37
N LEU A 149 -34.68 -16.30 16.46
CA LEU A 149 -34.46 -17.73 16.22
C LEU A 149 -33.83 -18.43 17.44
N LEU A 150 -32.83 -17.82 18.09
CA LEU A 150 -32.23 -18.36 19.31
C LEU A 150 -33.22 -18.42 20.49
N LYS A 151 -34.12 -17.43 20.59
CA LYS A 151 -35.21 -17.46 21.57
C LYS A 151 -36.20 -18.58 21.25
N THR A 152 -36.62 -18.70 19.99
CA THR A 152 -37.49 -19.78 19.50
C THR A 152 -36.87 -21.16 19.78
N GLN A 153 -35.56 -21.32 19.60
CA GLN A 153 -34.84 -22.54 19.97
C GLN A 153 -34.89 -22.80 21.48
N SER A 154 -34.65 -21.78 22.32
CA SER A 154 -34.73 -21.93 23.78
C SER A 154 -36.12 -22.33 24.27
N ASP A 155 -37.18 -21.84 23.61
CA ASP A 155 -38.56 -22.19 23.94
C ASP A 155 -38.92 -23.60 23.41
N ASN A 156 -38.58 -23.91 22.16
CA ASN A 156 -38.72 -25.26 21.60
C ASN A 156 -38.00 -26.31 22.46
N GLN A 157 -36.78 -26.05 22.96
CA GLN A 157 -36.02 -27.01 23.79
C GLN A 157 -36.70 -27.37 25.11
N LYS A 158 -37.56 -26.50 25.66
CA LYS A 158 -38.35 -26.80 26.87
C LYS A 158 -39.52 -27.72 26.55
N ASP A 159 -40.16 -27.49 25.41
CA ASP A 159 -41.46 -28.06 25.03
C ASP A 159 -41.39 -29.15 23.94
N ARG A 160 -40.19 -29.48 23.44
CA ARG A 160 -39.89 -30.50 22.41
C ARG A 160 -40.48 -31.88 22.73
N ASN A 161 -40.52 -32.24 24.01
CA ASN A 161 -41.01 -33.52 24.48
C ASN A 161 -42.54 -33.43 24.68
N VAL A 162 -43.29 -33.92 23.70
CA VAL A 162 -44.76 -34.03 23.75
C VAL A 162 -45.14 -35.03 24.83
N LYS A 163 -45.92 -34.60 25.82
CA LYS A 163 -46.30 -35.41 27.00
C LYS A 163 -47.81 -35.55 27.09
N ALA A 164 -48.27 -36.70 27.56
CA ALA A 164 -49.68 -36.91 27.89
C ALA A 164 -50.11 -36.04 29.07
N ASP A 165 -51.11 -35.17 28.85
CA ASP A 165 -51.60 -34.27 29.90
C ASP A 165 -52.44 -35.00 30.95
N ASP A 166 -53.04 -36.15 30.65
CA ASP A 166 -53.73 -37.07 31.57
C ASP A 166 -53.37 -38.55 31.30
N ALA A 167 -53.81 -39.45 32.18
CA ALA A 167 -53.67 -40.90 31.99
C ALA A 167 -54.91 -41.49 31.30
N GLY A 168 -54.74 -42.46 30.41
CA GLY A 168 -55.84 -43.07 29.67
C GLY A 168 -55.38 -43.97 28.52
N VAL A 169 -56.29 -44.22 27.59
CA VAL A 169 -56.04 -44.92 26.33
C VAL A 169 -56.09 -43.91 25.18
N ILE A 170 -55.15 -44.00 24.24
CA ILE A 170 -55.20 -43.18 23.01
C ILE A 170 -56.33 -43.69 22.12
N THR A 171 -57.27 -42.82 21.77
CA THR A 171 -58.44 -43.18 20.96
C THR A 171 -58.28 -42.85 19.48
N GLU A 172 -57.61 -41.75 19.17
CA GLU A 172 -57.37 -41.26 17.81
C GLU A 172 -56.01 -40.55 17.77
N LEU A 173 -55.26 -40.77 16.70
CA LEU A 173 -53.96 -40.13 16.45
C LEU A 173 -54.09 -39.20 15.24
N HIS A 174 -53.79 -37.92 15.43
CA HIS A 174 -54.01 -36.86 14.43
C HIS A 174 -52.78 -36.52 13.58
N VAL A 175 -51.61 -37.09 13.90
CA VAL A 175 -50.33 -36.86 13.20
C VAL A 175 -49.49 -38.14 13.13
N ASP A 176 -48.75 -38.29 12.03
CA ASP A 176 -47.80 -39.37 11.83
C ASP A 176 -46.35 -38.96 12.14
N ARG A 177 -45.46 -39.95 12.27
CA ARG A 177 -44.02 -39.69 12.42
C ARG A 177 -43.47 -39.02 11.14
N GLY A 178 -42.86 -37.86 11.31
CA GLY A 178 -42.33 -37.04 10.21
C GLY A 178 -43.26 -35.91 9.77
N ASP A 179 -44.46 -35.80 10.32
CA ASP A 179 -45.33 -34.64 10.08
C ASP A 179 -44.80 -33.39 10.77
N SER A 180 -44.96 -32.25 10.11
CA SER A 180 -44.60 -30.94 10.64
C SER A 180 -45.75 -30.37 11.49
N VAL A 181 -45.48 -30.10 12.77
CA VAL A 181 -46.47 -29.60 13.73
C VAL A 181 -46.19 -28.17 14.16
N THR A 182 -47.25 -27.46 14.53
CA THR A 182 -47.20 -26.09 15.05
C THR A 182 -47.73 -26.03 16.48
N VAL A 183 -47.44 -24.97 17.22
CA VAL A 183 -47.93 -24.80 18.59
C VAL A 183 -49.47 -24.82 18.59
N GLY A 184 -50.05 -25.76 19.33
CA GLY A 184 -51.49 -26.02 19.39
C GLY A 184 -52.02 -27.08 18.43
N THR A 185 -51.20 -27.62 17.51
CA THR A 185 -51.58 -28.80 16.70
C THR A 185 -51.93 -29.98 17.63
N VAL A 186 -53.11 -30.56 17.46
CA VAL A 186 -53.53 -31.78 18.18
C VAL A 186 -52.72 -32.96 17.64
N ILE A 187 -52.18 -33.76 18.55
CA ILE A 187 -51.36 -34.95 18.25
C ILE A 187 -52.16 -36.22 18.50
N ALA A 188 -52.84 -36.33 19.66
CA ALA A 188 -53.60 -37.51 20.02
C ALA A 188 -54.72 -37.17 21.00
N ASP A 189 -55.85 -37.88 20.88
CA ASP A 189 -56.92 -37.85 21.87
C ASP A 189 -56.71 -38.97 22.90
N VAL A 190 -56.73 -38.61 24.18
CA VAL A 190 -56.59 -39.54 25.32
C VAL A 190 -57.87 -39.55 26.14
N LEU A 191 -58.38 -40.76 26.36
CA LEU A 191 -59.64 -41.02 27.04
C LEU A 191 -59.42 -41.96 28.23
N ASP A 192 -59.90 -41.59 29.41
CA ASP A 192 -59.97 -42.53 30.53
C ASP A 192 -61.09 -43.54 30.27
N ARG A 193 -60.72 -44.75 29.87
CA ARG A 193 -61.64 -45.88 29.66
C ARG A 193 -61.84 -46.72 30.92
N ASP A 194 -60.99 -46.58 31.92
CA ASP A 194 -60.98 -47.38 33.13
C ASP A 194 -61.89 -46.78 34.22
N HIS A 195 -62.21 -45.49 34.13
CA HIS A 195 -63.19 -44.82 34.98
C HIS A 195 -64.22 -44.01 34.17
N MET A 196 -65.47 -44.02 34.64
CA MET A 196 -66.55 -43.18 34.13
C MET A 196 -67.21 -42.40 35.26
N LYS A 197 -67.89 -41.31 34.92
CA LYS A 197 -68.68 -40.50 35.84
C LYS A 197 -70.16 -40.71 35.58
N LEU A 198 -70.93 -40.87 36.64
CA LEU A 198 -72.38 -40.90 36.62
C LEU A 198 -72.90 -39.75 37.49
N LYS A 199 -73.46 -38.71 36.86
CA LYS A 199 -74.09 -37.58 37.55
C LYS A 199 -75.58 -37.83 37.65
N VAL A 200 -76.07 -38.09 38.86
CA VAL A 200 -77.48 -38.44 39.14
C VAL A 200 -78.06 -37.60 40.28
N PRO A 201 -79.34 -37.21 40.21
CA PRO A 201 -80.01 -36.51 41.30
C PRO A 201 -80.40 -37.47 42.42
N PHE A 202 -80.09 -37.10 43.67
CA PHE A 202 -80.64 -37.70 44.89
C PHE A 202 -81.56 -36.71 45.59
N HIS A 203 -82.53 -37.16 46.40
CA HIS A 203 -83.33 -36.21 47.19
C HIS A 203 -82.44 -35.42 48.15
N SER A 204 -82.68 -34.11 48.30
CA SER A 204 -81.83 -33.23 49.11
C SER A 204 -81.67 -33.70 50.56
N ALA A 205 -82.73 -34.30 51.14
CA ALA A 205 -82.68 -34.91 52.47
C ALA A 205 -81.62 -36.03 52.56
N ASP A 206 -81.61 -36.98 51.62
CA ASP A 206 -80.65 -38.09 51.60
C ASP A 206 -79.23 -37.58 51.26
N ALA A 207 -79.13 -36.71 50.25
CA ALA A 207 -77.87 -36.13 49.78
C ALA A 207 -77.20 -35.21 50.82
N SER A 208 -77.94 -34.72 51.83
CA SER A 208 -77.38 -33.93 52.92
C SER A 208 -76.45 -34.73 53.85
N GLY A 209 -76.61 -36.06 53.90
CA GLY A 209 -75.76 -36.97 54.68
C GLY A 209 -74.57 -37.55 53.91
N PHE A 210 -74.42 -37.23 52.62
CA PHE A 210 -73.34 -37.78 51.78
C PHE A 210 -72.04 -37.01 51.93
N TYR A 211 -70.92 -37.69 51.69
CA TYR A 211 -69.59 -37.08 51.68
C TYR A 211 -68.73 -37.61 50.53
N VAL A 212 -67.77 -36.80 50.07
CA VAL A 212 -66.82 -37.19 49.01
C VAL A 212 -65.96 -38.36 49.49
N GLY A 213 -65.76 -39.35 48.61
CA GLY A 213 -65.10 -40.62 48.92
C GLY A 213 -66.02 -41.69 49.52
N GLN A 214 -67.30 -41.42 49.75
CA GLN A 214 -68.26 -42.43 50.19
C GLN A 214 -68.49 -43.48 49.10
N ALA A 215 -68.56 -44.75 49.48
CA ALA A 215 -68.82 -45.86 48.55
C ALA A 215 -70.25 -45.80 47.98
N ALA A 216 -70.36 -46.09 46.69
CA ALA A 216 -71.60 -46.11 45.93
C ALA A 216 -71.71 -47.42 45.13
N THR A 217 -72.93 -47.94 45.01
CA THR A 217 -73.25 -49.04 44.09
C THR A 217 -74.00 -48.47 42.90
N VAL A 218 -73.47 -48.67 41.70
CA VAL A 218 -74.09 -48.20 40.45
C VAL A 218 -74.67 -49.38 39.68
N THR A 219 -75.96 -49.34 39.39
CA THR A 219 -76.67 -50.35 38.62
C THR A 219 -76.84 -49.88 37.19
N VAL A 220 -76.36 -50.68 36.24
CA VAL A 220 -76.44 -50.38 34.80
C VAL A 220 -77.84 -50.73 34.28
N ASN A 221 -78.50 -49.77 33.65
CA ASN A 221 -79.84 -49.95 33.10
C ASN A 221 -79.78 -50.94 31.91
N GLY A 222 -80.70 -51.89 31.87
CA GLY A 222 -80.80 -52.90 30.81
C GLY A 222 -80.10 -54.22 31.12
N THR A 223 -78.87 -54.19 31.67
CA THR A 223 -78.15 -55.42 32.08
C THR A 223 -78.40 -55.81 33.55
N ALA A 224 -78.79 -54.85 34.39
CA ALA A 224 -78.93 -54.99 35.85
C ALA A 224 -77.62 -55.40 36.58
N GLU A 225 -76.47 -55.25 35.93
CA GLU A 225 -75.17 -55.44 36.54
C GLU A 225 -74.85 -54.29 37.51
N THR A 226 -74.23 -54.62 38.64
CA THR A 226 -73.81 -53.64 39.65
C THR A 226 -72.31 -53.43 39.64
N VAL A 227 -71.88 -52.18 39.53
CA VAL A 227 -70.50 -51.74 39.44
C VAL A 227 -70.16 -50.88 40.66
N SER A 228 -68.94 -51.02 41.20
CA SER A 228 -68.47 -50.23 42.32
C SER A 228 -68.09 -48.81 41.89
N GLY A 229 -68.55 -47.82 42.65
CA GLY A 229 -68.13 -46.44 42.51
C GLY A 229 -67.91 -45.72 43.83
N THR A 230 -67.48 -44.47 43.76
CA THR A 230 -67.29 -43.57 44.90
C THR A 230 -67.85 -42.19 44.58
N VAL A 231 -68.42 -41.52 45.58
CA VAL A 231 -68.90 -40.14 45.43
C VAL A 231 -67.72 -39.21 45.17
N GLU A 232 -67.64 -38.63 43.96
CA GLU A 232 -66.58 -37.69 43.57
C GLU A 232 -66.95 -36.26 43.98
N SER A 233 -68.18 -35.84 43.71
CA SER A 233 -68.66 -34.49 44.05
C SER A 233 -70.16 -34.46 44.32
N ILE A 234 -70.56 -33.52 45.16
CA ILE A 234 -71.97 -33.25 45.50
C ILE A 234 -72.20 -31.77 45.17
N ALA A 235 -73.28 -31.46 44.44
CA ALA A 235 -73.59 -30.09 44.08
C ALA A 235 -73.91 -29.24 45.31
N ALA A 236 -73.46 -27.99 45.31
CA ALA A 236 -73.64 -27.06 46.43
C ALA A 236 -75.08 -26.51 46.56
N THR A 237 -75.91 -26.69 45.55
CA THR A 237 -77.27 -26.15 45.45
C THR A 237 -78.29 -27.24 45.15
N ASP A 238 -79.49 -27.07 45.69
CA ASP A 238 -80.63 -27.93 45.38
C ASP A 238 -81.34 -27.45 44.11
N GLU A 239 -81.79 -28.40 43.31
CA GLU A 239 -82.54 -28.23 42.06
C GLU A 239 -83.96 -28.78 42.24
N VAL A 240 -84.92 -28.28 41.46
CA VAL A 240 -86.28 -28.83 41.43
C VAL A 240 -86.32 -30.03 40.50
N GLY A 241 -86.45 -31.22 41.08
CA GLY A 241 -86.48 -32.50 40.37
C GLY A 241 -87.87 -32.88 39.84
N PRO A 242 -87.96 -34.05 39.17
CA PRO A 242 -89.23 -34.58 38.68
C PRO A 242 -90.29 -34.68 39.79
N GLY A 243 -91.47 -34.13 39.54
CA GLY A 243 -92.56 -34.12 40.54
C GLY A 243 -92.48 -33.00 41.59
N GLY A 244 -91.53 -32.05 41.46
CA GLY A 244 -91.43 -30.88 42.34
C GLY A 244 -90.68 -31.12 43.65
N THR A 245 -89.97 -32.24 43.77
CA THR A 245 -89.09 -32.53 44.92
C THR A 245 -87.78 -31.76 44.82
N LEU A 246 -87.17 -31.43 45.96
CA LEU A 246 -85.82 -30.88 45.99
C LEU A 246 -84.80 -32.03 45.84
N VAL A 247 -84.00 -31.96 44.79
CA VAL A 247 -82.92 -32.91 44.51
C VAL A 247 -81.56 -32.21 44.48
N ARG A 248 -80.50 -32.96 44.74
CA ARG A 248 -79.12 -32.51 44.67
C ARG A 248 -78.35 -33.44 43.75
N GLN A 249 -77.60 -32.87 42.81
CA GLN A 249 -76.80 -33.64 41.87
C GLN A 249 -75.59 -34.25 42.60
N VAL A 250 -75.39 -35.55 42.45
CA VAL A 250 -74.23 -36.28 42.98
C VAL A 250 -73.51 -36.92 41.81
N THR A 251 -72.22 -36.59 41.66
CA THR A 251 -71.33 -37.19 40.66
C THR A 251 -70.60 -38.35 41.33
N ILE A 252 -70.73 -39.54 40.75
CA ILE A 252 -70.10 -40.76 41.23
C ILE A 252 -69.07 -41.19 40.19
N LEU A 253 -67.82 -41.40 40.63
CA LEU A 253 -66.78 -42.02 39.83
C LEU A 253 -66.97 -43.54 39.90
N VAL A 254 -66.97 -44.21 38.76
CA VAL A 254 -67.33 -45.63 38.60
C VAL A 254 -66.22 -46.34 37.84
N ASN A 255 -65.71 -47.45 38.39
CA ASN A 255 -64.68 -48.23 37.72
C ASN A 255 -65.30 -49.00 36.55
N ASN A 256 -64.86 -48.76 35.32
CA ASN A 256 -65.39 -49.43 34.14
C ASN A 256 -64.63 -50.74 33.86
N PRO A 257 -65.26 -51.92 33.96
CA PRO A 257 -64.62 -53.19 33.60
C PRO A 257 -64.52 -53.42 32.07
N GLY A 258 -64.79 -52.40 31.26
CA GLY A 258 -64.65 -52.42 29.79
C GLY A 258 -65.98 -52.52 29.02
N VAL A 259 -67.12 -52.51 29.71
CA VAL A 259 -68.47 -52.65 29.10
C VAL A 259 -69.30 -51.37 29.10
N LEU A 260 -68.89 -50.34 29.84
CA LEU A 260 -69.60 -49.06 29.93
C LEU A 260 -69.17 -48.08 28.83
N SER A 261 -70.11 -47.27 28.38
CA SER A 261 -69.96 -46.23 27.35
C SER A 261 -70.90 -45.06 27.62
N GLU A 262 -70.81 -43.96 26.88
CA GLU A 262 -71.74 -42.82 27.01
C GLU A 262 -73.19 -43.15 26.61
N THR A 263 -73.38 -44.21 25.82
CA THR A 263 -74.73 -44.72 25.49
C THR A 263 -75.34 -45.56 26.62
N SER A 264 -74.52 -45.99 27.59
CA SER A 264 -74.98 -46.68 28.78
C SER A 264 -75.68 -45.68 29.72
N GLN A 265 -76.74 -46.13 30.38
CA GLN A 265 -77.38 -45.39 31.46
C GLN A 265 -77.26 -46.15 32.77
N GLY A 266 -77.20 -45.44 33.88
CA GLY A 266 -77.10 -46.01 35.21
C GLY A 266 -78.01 -45.34 36.23
N THR A 267 -78.34 -46.09 37.26
CA THR A 267 -78.88 -45.58 38.53
C THR A 267 -77.85 -45.85 39.62
N ALA A 268 -77.85 -45.07 40.70
CA ALA A 268 -76.91 -45.25 41.79
C ALA A 268 -77.61 -45.33 43.15
N SER A 269 -76.98 -46.05 44.06
CA SER A 269 -77.30 -46.03 45.48
C SER A 269 -76.08 -45.69 46.33
N VAL A 270 -76.27 -44.77 47.27
CA VAL A 270 -75.25 -44.29 48.20
C VAL A 270 -75.83 -44.41 49.61
N GLY A 271 -75.15 -45.14 50.50
CA GLY A 271 -75.62 -45.34 51.88
C GLY A 271 -76.99 -46.03 52.03
N GLY A 272 -77.50 -46.68 50.97
CA GLY A 272 -78.83 -47.31 50.95
C GLY A 272 -79.96 -46.41 50.42
N ALA A 273 -79.72 -45.11 50.23
CA ALA A 273 -80.61 -44.24 49.45
C ALA A 273 -80.41 -44.48 47.96
N ALA A 274 -81.45 -44.37 47.15
CA ALA A 274 -81.39 -44.51 45.69
C ALA A 274 -81.57 -43.16 44.99
N CYS A 275 -80.95 -42.97 43.83
CA CYS A 275 -81.13 -41.77 43.02
C CYS A 275 -82.59 -41.61 42.56
N ALA A 276 -83.06 -40.36 42.47
CA ALA A 276 -84.42 -40.02 42.04
C ALA A 276 -84.66 -40.31 40.54
N SER A 277 -83.60 -40.25 39.72
CA SER A 277 -83.62 -40.70 38.33
C SER A 277 -82.25 -41.21 37.90
N GLY A 278 -82.23 -42.12 36.93
CA GLY A 278 -80.99 -42.49 36.25
C GLY A 278 -80.44 -41.38 35.35
N SER A 279 -79.22 -41.58 34.87
CA SER A 279 -78.51 -40.66 33.96
C SER A 279 -77.58 -41.45 33.03
N SER A 280 -77.05 -40.80 31.99
CA SER A 280 -75.99 -41.39 31.15
C SER A 280 -74.64 -41.35 31.87
N PHE A 281 -73.78 -42.31 31.56
CA PHE A 281 -72.37 -42.19 31.94
C PHE A 281 -71.65 -41.19 31.03
N THR A 282 -70.62 -40.53 31.54
CA THR A 282 -69.64 -39.75 30.77
C THR A 282 -68.24 -40.26 31.12
N TYR A 283 -67.25 -40.13 30.24
CA TYR A 283 -65.88 -40.52 30.58
C TYR A 283 -65.31 -39.68 31.76
N ALA A 284 -64.38 -40.25 32.53
CA ALA A 284 -63.84 -39.56 33.70
C ALA A 284 -62.87 -38.43 33.37
N SER A 285 -62.03 -38.63 32.34
CA SER A 285 -61.31 -37.56 31.64
C SER A 285 -61.30 -37.85 30.13
N SER A 286 -61.31 -36.77 29.35
CA SER A 286 -61.05 -36.77 27.91
C SER A 286 -60.20 -35.54 27.62
N SER A 287 -59.02 -35.72 27.04
CA SER A 287 -58.02 -34.68 26.87
C SER A 287 -57.30 -34.81 25.53
N GLN A 288 -57.10 -33.69 24.84
CA GLN A 288 -56.30 -33.63 23.62
C GLN A 288 -54.85 -33.31 23.96
N ILE A 289 -53.91 -34.18 23.58
CA ILE A 289 -52.48 -33.86 23.64
C ILE A 289 -52.15 -32.95 22.47
N THR A 290 -51.58 -31.78 22.75
CA THR A 290 -51.20 -30.79 21.74
C THR A 290 -49.69 -30.55 21.72
N ALA A 291 -49.17 -30.21 20.54
CA ALA A 291 -47.79 -29.75 20.37
C ALA A 291 -47.58 -28.40 21.08
N LYS A 292 -46.55 -28.31 21.93
CA LYS A 292 -46.18 -27.08 22.66
C LYS A 292 -44.96 -26.37 22.04
N ALA A 293 -44.28 -27.05 21.11
CA ALA A 293 -43.21 -26.55 20.25
C ALA A 293 -43.59 -26.72 18.77
N ALA A 294 -42.90 -26.04 17.86
CA ALA A 294 -43.08 -26.20 16.40
C ALA A 294 -41.87 -26.90 15.76
N GLY A 295 -42.11 -27.75 14.76
CA GLY A 295 -41.10 -28.54 14.04
C GLY A 295 -41.62 -29.92 13.64
N ASP A 296 -40.77 -30.78 13.09
CA ASP A 296 -41.19 -32.10 12.60
C ASP A 296 -41.17 -33.17 13.69
N LEU A 297 -42.15 -34.06 13.71
CA LEU A 297 -42.27 -35.11 14.72
C LEU A 297 -41.30 -36.29 14.45
N ASP A 298 -40.04 -36.16 14.87
CA ASP A 298 -39.03 -37.22 14.69
C ASP A 298 -39.37 -38.50 15.45
N VAL A 299 -39.95 -38.43 16.65
CA VAL A 299 -40.31 -39.63 17.41
C VAL A 299 -41.77 -39.61 17.79
N LEU A 300 -42.47 -40.72 17.55
CA LEU A 300 -43.78 -41.03 18.09
C LEU A 300 -43.74 -42.46 18.65
N ASN A 301 -43.92 -42.60 19.97
CA ASN A 301 -43.72 -43.83 20.73
C ASN A 301 -45.04 -44.57 21.06
N VAL A 302 -46.15 -44.15 20.47
CA VAL A 302 -47.50 -44.60 20.81
C VAL A 302 -48.34 -44.85 19.56
N LYS A 303 -49.36 -45.68 19.70
CA LYS A 303 -50.36 -46.00 18.67
C LYS A 303 -51.76 -45.93 19.27
N GLU A 304 -52.76 -45.89 18.40
CA GLU A 304 -54.17 -46.02 18.81
C GLU A 304 -54.39 -47.32 19.59
N GLY A 305 -55.07 -47.21 20.74
CA GLY A 305 -55.27 -48.30 21.69
C GLY A 305 -54.17 -48.47 22.75
N ASP A 306 -53.02 -47.79 22.64
CA ASP A 306 -51.99 -47.83 23.69
C ASP A 306 -52.44 -47.07 24.95
N ARG A 307 -52.01 -47.55 26.12
CA ARG A 307 -52.21 -46.88 27.42
C ARG A 307 -51.06 -45.94 27.73
N VAL A 308 -51.40 -44.72 28.15
CA VAL A 308 -50.44 -43.69 28.56
C VAL A 308 -50.68 -43.23 30.00
N SER A 309 -49.60 -42.87 30.69
CA SER A 309 -49.61 -42.26 32.02
C SER A 309 -49.46 -40.74 31.94
N LYS A 310 -50.05 -40.00 32.89
CA LYS A 310 -49.89 -38.55 33.01
C LYS A 310 -48.41 -38.16 33.07
N GLY A 311 -47.97 -37.28 32.16
CA GLY A 311 -46.58 -36.84 32.01
C GLY A 311 -45.67 -37.76 31.19
N GLN A 312 -46.16 -38.90 30.69
CA GLN A 312 -45.41 -39.78 29.79
C GLN A 312 -45.10 -39.08 28.48
N VAL A 313 -43.84 -39.13 28.04
CA VAL A 313 -43.43 -38.61 26.72
C VAL A 313 -43.96 -39.55 25.64
N ILE A 314 -44.88 -39.04 24.82
CA ILE A 314 -45.44 -39.78 23.69
C ILE A 314 -44.71 -39.50 22.38
N GLY A 315 -44.04 -38.34 22.26
CA GLY A 315 -43.27 -37.98 21.08
C GLY A 315 -42.22 -36.90 21.32
N VAL A 316 -41.35 -36.71 20.34
CA VAL A 316 -40.24 -35.75 20.36
C VAL A 316 -40.19 -35.04 19.00
N ILE A 317 -40.21 -33.71 19.04
CA ILE A 317 -40.12 -32.84 17.87
C ILE A 317 -38.63 -32.61 17.50
N SER A 318 -38.30 -32.41 16.24
CA SER A 318 -36.95 -32.11 15.74
C SER A 318 -36.66 -30.62 15.71
N GLU A 319 -35.39 -30.24 15.89
CA GLU A 319 -34.90 -28.85 15.77
C GLU A 319 -34.06 -28.63 14.49
N ALA A 320 -33.89 -29.63 13.62
CA ALA A 320 -32.92 -29.60 12.50
C ALA A 320 -33.12 -28.42 11.51
N ASP A 321 -34.37 -28.12 11.16
CA ASP A 321 -34.71 -26.97 10.30
C ASP A 321 -34.44 -25.63 11.00
N LEU A 322 -34.60 -25.57 12.32
CA LEU A 322 -34.33 -24.38 13.12
C LEU A 322 -32.82 -24.15 13.30
N GLU A 323 -32.05 -25.22 13.51
CA GLU A 323 -30.57 -25.15 13.52
C GLU A 323 -30.02 -24.62 12.19
N THR A 324 -30.58 -25.11 11.07
CA THR A 324 -30.23 -24.64 9.72
C THR A 324 -30.60 -23.16 9.52
N GLN A 325 -31.76 -22.71 10.01
CA GLN A 325 -32.15 -21.30 9.99
C GLN A 325 -31.26 -20.41 10.85
N ILE A 326 -30.86 -20.86 12.04
CA ILE A 326 -29.93 -20.15 12.93
C ILE A 326 -28.57 -19.97 12.24
N GLU A 327 -28.05 -21.00 11.57
CA GLU A 327 -26.76 -20.91 10.89
C GLU A 327 -26.83 -19.96 9.68
N ASN A 328 -27.90 -20.02 8.89
CA ASN A 328 -28.15 -19.05 7.83
C ASN A 328 -28.24 -17.60 8.36
N ALA A 329 -28.87 -17.39 9.52
CA ALA A 329 -28.97 -16.08 10.17
C ALA A 329 -27.61 -15.58 10.72
N ARG A 330 -26.75 -16.48 11.23
CA ARG A 330 -25.36 -16.15 11.60
C ARG A 330 -24.55 -15.72 10.38
N ILE A 331 -24.63 -16.46 9.29
CA ILE A 331 -23.94 -16.13 8.03
C ILE A 331 -24.46 -14.77 7.49
N ALA A 332 -25.76 -14.49 7.59
CA ALA A 332 -26.31 -13.19 7.20
C ALA A 332 -25.78 -12.04 8.08
N LEU A 333 -25.69 -12.25 9.40
CA LEU A 333 -25.10 -11.29 10.33
C LEU A 333 -23.60 -11.04 10.04
N GLU A 334 -22.82 -12.09 9.81
CA GLU A 334 -21.39 -12.00 9.48
C GLU A 334 -21.17 -11.22 8.17
N ASN A 335 -21.96 -11.50 7.11
CA ASN A 335 -21.90 -10.75 5.86
C ASN A 335 -22.26 -9.26 6.05
N ALA A 336 -23.26 -8.95 6.88
CA ALA A 336 -23.61 -7.58 7.21
C ALA A 336 -22.48 -6.87 7.99
N GLN A 337 -21.86 -7.56 8.95
CA GLN A 337 -20.73 -7.04 9.73
C GLN A 337 -19.49 -6.81 8.85
N LEU A 338 -19.17 -7.74 7.94
CA LEU A 338 -18.07 -7.57 6.98
C LEU A 338 -18.33 -6.40 6.03
N SER A 339 -19.57 -6.23 5.58
CA SER A 339 -19.96 -5.09 4.74
C SER A 339 -19.80 -3.75 5.48
N LEU A 340 -20.23 -3.69 6.74
CA LEU A 340 -20.01 -2.54 7.63
C LEU A 340 -18.52 -2.26 7.82
N LYS A 341 -17.71 -3.29 8.15
CA LYS A 341 -16.26 -3.16 8.33
C LYS A 341 -15.57 -2.61 7.07
N ASN A 342 -15.91 -3.13 5.90
CA ASN A 342 -15.36 -2.65 4.62
C ASN A 342 -15.74 -1.19 4.32
N ALA A 343 -16.89 -0.71 4.83
CA ALA A 343 -17.27 0.69 4.71
C ALA A 343 -16.55 1.58 5.73
N GLN A 344 -16.30 1.07 6.94
CA GLN A 344 -15.50 1.75 7.97
C GLN A 344 -14.03 1.90 7.56
N GLU A 345 -13.41 0.85 6.99
CA GLU A 345 -12.05 0.94 6.43
C GLU A 345 -11.96 2.01 5.32
N LYS A 346 -12.98 2.07 4.45
CA LYS A 346 -13.08 3.13 3.42
C LYS A 346 -13.29 4.53 3.99
N LEU A 347 -13.81 4.69 5.20
CA LEU A 347 -13.93 6.00 5.85
C LEU A 347 -12.56 6.52 6.30
N GLU A 348 -11.65 5.62 6.69
CA GLU A 348 -10.27 5.99 7.05
C GLU A 348 -9.52 6.62 5.85
N ASP A 349 -9.78 6.14 4.62
CA ASP A 349 -9.21 6.69 3.38
C ASP A 349 -9.57 8.18 3.12
N TYR A 350 -10.62 8.73 3.76
CA TYR A 350 -11.01 10.15 3.65
C TYR A 350 -10.20 11.07 4.58
N THR A 351 -9.40 10.51 5.50
CA THR A 351 -8.48 11.28 6.36
C THR A 351 -7.04 10.96 5.98
N ILE A 352 -6.49 11.80 5.10
CA ILE A 352 -5.11 11.66 4.64
C ILE A 352 -4.17 12.17 5.74
N THR A 353 -3.24 11.33 6.18
CA THR A 353 -2.23 11.63 7.21
C THR A 353 -0.81 11.51 6.67
N SER A 354 0.16 12.17 7.31
CA SER A 354 1.56 12.01 6.92
C SER A 354 2.10 10.63 7.31
N THR A 355 2.80 9.96 6.40
CA THR A 355 3.42 8.65 6.68
C THR A 355 4.85 8.75 7.21
N ILE A 356 5.44 9.94 7.15
CA ILE A 356 6.80 10.30 7.60
C ILE A 356 6.76 11.57 8.46
N ASP A 357 7.82 11.79 9.23
CA ASP A 357 8.11 13.09 9.83
C ASP A 357 8.89 13.94 8.82
N GLY A 358 8.58 15.23 8.66
CA GLY A 358 9.23 16.06 7.64
C GLY A 358 8.68 17.48 7.50
N GLU A 359 9.24 18.23 6.55
CA GLU A 359 8.81 19.58 6.17
C GLU A 359 7.88 19.51 4.95
N VAL A 360 6.78 20.27 4.96
CA VAL A 360 5.88 20.44 3.81
C VAL A 360 6.54 21.34 2.78
N ILE A 361 6.85 20.81 1.60
CA ILE A 361 7.58 21.49 0.52
C ILE A 361 6.64 22.12 -0.50
N GLU A 362 5.53 21.43 -0.80
CA GLU A 362 4.48 21.90 -1.71
C GLU A 362 3.11 21.59 -1.10
N LYS A 363 2.15 22.52 -1.26
CA LYS A 363 0.73 22.37 -0.99
C LYS A 363 -0.04 22.80 -2.24
N ASN A 364 -0.36 21.83 -3.09
CA ASN A 364 -0.95 22.07 -4.41
C ASN A 364 -2.50 22.10 -4.41
N LEU A 365 -3.16 21.83 -3.28
CA LEU A 365 -4.62 21.87 -3.12
C LEU A 365 -5.01 22.54 -1.80
N ASP A 366 -6.11 23.31 -1.85
CA ASP A 366 -6.67 24.06 -0.73
C ASP A 366 -8.06 23.55 -0.30
N VAL A 367 -8.59 24.10 0.80
CA VAL A 367 -9.96 23.82 1.26
C VAL A 367 -10.98 24.31 0.23
N GLY A 368 -11.92 23.44 -0.14
CA GLY A 368 -12.90 23.64 -1.21
C GLY A 368 -12.46 23.11 -2.59
N ASP A 369 -11.19 22.72 -2.76
CA ASP A 369 -10.78 22.03 -3.99
C ASP A 369 -11.35 20.60 -4.05
N ASN A 370 -11.65 20.15 -5.26
CA ASN A 370 -12.08 18.79 -5.51
C ASN A 370 -10.86 17.92 -5.84
N ILE A 371 -10.54 16.99 -4.95
CA ILE A 371 -9.54 15.97 -5.18
C ILE A 371 -10.18 14.79 -5.94
N SER A 372 -9.51 14.32 -6.99
CA SER A 372 -9.92 13.12 -7.72
C SER A 372 -8.88 12.02 -7.56
N GLY A 373 -9.36 10.79 -7.34
CA GLY A 373 -8.54 9.59 -7.24
C GLY A 373 -7.61 9.48 -8.44
N LEU A 374 -6.33 9.21 -8.17
CA LEU A 374 -5.20 9.37 -9.10
C LEU A 374 -5.46 8.71 -10.47
N SER A 375 -5.99 9.49 -11.41
CA SER A 375 -6.47 8.96 -12.68
C SER A 375 -5.29 8.77 -13.61
N ASN A 376 -4.86 7.51 -13.75
CA ASN A 376 -3.64 7.08 -14.44
C ASN A 376 -3.75 7.17 -15.99
N SER A 377 -4.20 8.33 -16.50
CA SER A 377 -4.57 8.59 -17.89
C SER A 377 -3.74 9.73 -18.50
N GLY A 378 -2.41 9.58 -18.49
CA GLY A 378 -1.48 10.32 -19.36
C GLY A 378 -1.33 11.83 -19.13
N ALA A 379 -2.04 12.42 -18.16
CA ALA A 379 -1.88 13.81 -17.72
C ALA A 379 -1.05 13.87 -16.43
N SER A 380 -0.43 15.04 -16.17
CA SER A 380 0.45 15.27 -15.03
C SER A 380 -0.18 14.83 -13.71
N VAL A 381 0.54 13.99 -12.95
CA VAL A 381 0.13 13.57 -11.60
C VAL A 381 0.37 14.74 -10.64
N THR A 382 -0.67 15.52 -10.36
CA THR A 382 -0.63 16.54 -9.31
C THR A 382 -0.76 15.85 -7.95
N TYR A 383 0.28 15.98 -7.12
CA TYR A 383 0.26 15.51 -5.74
C TYR A 383 -0.32 16.62 -4.83
N PRO A 384 -1.35 16.36 -4.01
CA PRO A 384 -1.97 17.36 -3.13
C PRO A 384 -0.98 18.11 -2.24
N ALA A 385 0.02 17.39 -1.73
CA ALA A 385 1.16 17.95 -1.06
C ALA A 385 2.39 17.05 -1.21
N ILE A 386 3.57 17.61 -0.96
CA ILE A 386 4.85 16.89 -0.95
C ILE A 386 5.57 17.20 0.36
N ILE A 387 5.99 16.17 1.07
CA ILE A 387 6.67 16.26 2.37
C ILE A 387 8.05 15.60 2.24
N TYR A 388 9.11 16.31 2.66
CA TYR A 388 10.48 15.81 2.64
C TYR A 388 11.04 15.68 4.07
N ASP A 389 11.67 14.55 4.36
CA ASP A 389 12.56 14.42 5.51
C ASP A 389 13.92 15.03 5.14
N ARG A 390 14.23 16.20 5.72
CA ARG A 390 15.50 16.91 5.53
C ARG A 390 16.53 16.60 6.63
N SER A 391 16.26 15.64 7.52
CA SER A 391 17.20 15.28 8.61
C SER A 391 18.55 14.82 8.08
N GLU A 392 18.55 14.13 6.94
CA GLU A 392 19.72 13.76 6.15
C GLU A 392 19.49 14.11 4.67
N LEU A 393 20.56 14.47 3.96
CA LEU A 393 20.54 14.77 2.54
C LEU A 393 21.44 13.78 1.80
N THR A 394 21.01 13.35 0.62
CA THR A 394 21.75 12.43 -0.26
C THR A 394 21.76 12.96 -1.69
N PHE A 395 22.67 12.47 -2.52
CA PHE A 395 22.56 12.62 -3.97
C PHE A 395 23.20 11.42 -4.66
N ASP A 396 22.67 11.02 -5.81
CA ASP A 396 23.34 10.10 -6.70
C ASP A 396 24.25 10.87 -7.67
N MET A 397 25.49 10.41 -7.83
CA MET A 397 26.42 10.88 -8.85
C MET A 397 26.85 9.74 -9.76
N ASP A 398 26.88 9.99 -11.06
CA ASP A 398 27.36 9.04 -12.07
C ASP A 398 28.88 8.99 -12.11
N VAL A 399 29.46 7.79 -11.93
CA VAL A 399 30.91 7.53 -12.05
C VAL A 399 31.21 6.57 -13.22
N ASP A 400 32.22 6.87 -14.04
CA ASP A 400 32.63 6.03 -15.18
C ASP A 400 33.12 4.62 -14.74
N GLU A 401 32.81 3.60 -15.56
CA GLU A 401 33.24 2.19 -15.38
C GLU A 401 34.75 2.02 -15.14
N LYS A 402 35.62 2.92 -15.61
CA LYS A 402 37.07 2.87 -15.34
C LYS A 402 37.42 3.23 -13.90
N ASP A 403 36.68 4.16 -13.30
CA ASP A 403 37.00 4.75 -12.01
C ASP A 403 36.22 4.12 -10.85
N ILE A 404 35.06 3.50 -11.12
CA ILE A 404 34.26 2.80 -10.11
C ILE A 404 35.05 1.74 -9.33
N SER A 405 36.05 1.10 -9.98
CA SER A 405 36.93 0.10 -9.36
C SER A 405 37.80 0.64 -8.22
N LYS A 406 37.99 1.97 -8.16
CA LYS A 406 38.79 2.69 -7.16
C LYS A 406 37.94 3.17 -5.97
N ILE A 407 36.62 3.13 -6.09
CA ILE A 407 35.69 3.72 -5.13
C ILE A 407 35.23 2.68 -4.10
N GLN A 408 35.13 3.09 -2.85
CA GLN A 408 34.70 2.27 -1.72
C GLN A 408 33.72 3.01 -0.82
N VAL A 409 32.75 2.28 -0.29
CA VAL A 409 31.80 2.80 0.72
C VAL A 409 32.57 3.30 1.94
N GLY A 410 32.23 4.51 2.40
CA GLY A 410 32.91 5.22 3.49
C GLY A 410 34.05 6.15 3.06
N GLN A 411 34.40 6.26 1.77
CA GLN A 411 35.30 7.31 1.30
C GLN A 411 34.70 8.71 1.53
N LYS A 412 35.55 9.68 1.85
CA LYS A 412 35.16 11.09 1.99
C LYS A 412 34.85 11.70 0.64
N VAL A 413 33.86 12.59 0.61
CA VAL A 413 33.46 13.34 -0.56
C VAL A 413 33.45 14.82 -0.23
N GLU A 414 34.11 15.62 -1.05
CA GLU A 414 33.98 17.07 -1.03
C GLU A 414 32.86 17.48 -2.00
N ILE A 415 31.91 18.28 -1.53
CA ILE A 415 30.69 18.65 -2.25
C ILE A 415 30.66 20.16 -2.39
N THR A 416 30.44 20.66 -3.60
CA THR A 416 30.33 22.09 -3.90
C THR A 416 29.03 22.35 -4.65
N ALA A 417 28.29 23.37 -4.23
CA ALA A 417 27.08 23.79 -4.90
C ALA A 417 27.38 25.03 -5.75
N GLY A 418 27.26 24.92 -7.08
CA GLY A 418 27.55 26.06 -7.98
C GLY A 418 26.62 27.27 -7.82
N ALA A 419 25.59 27.17 -6.96
CA ALA A 419 24.69 28.24 -6.57
C ALA A 419 25.06 28.94 -5.24
N LEU A 420 26.10 28.46 -4.54
CA LEU A 420 26.60 29.00 -3.28
C LEU A 420 28.07 29.41 -3.45
N ASP A 421 28.36 30.72 -3.33
CA ASP A 421 29.72 31.25 -3.48
C ASP A 421 30.66 30.64 -2.42
N ASP A 422 31.66 29.90 -2.89
CA ASP A 422 32.79 29.31 -2.13
C ASP A 422 32.43 28.45 -0.89
N GLN A 423 31.25 27.84 -0.84
CA GLN A 423 30.88 26.89 0.22
C GLN A 423 31.15 25.43 -0.17
N SER A 424 32.13 24.81 0.50
CA SER A 424 32.36 23.36 0.46
C SER A 424 31.67 22.66 1.64
N PHE A 425 31.02 21.55 1.34
CA PHE A 425 30.40 20.63 2.30
C PHE A 425 31.12 19.29 2.25
N THR A 426 31.17 18.57 3.36
CA THR A 426 31.69 17.19 3.41
C THR A 426 30.56 16.18 3.29
N GLY A 427 30.89 14.99 2.84
CA GLY A 427 30.00 13.84 2.78
C GLY A 427 30.77 12.53 2.75
N VAL A 428 30.04 11.42 2.71
CA VAL A 428 30.59 10.07 2.62
C VAL A 428 29.88 9.27 1.55
N VAL A 429 30.62 8.39 0.86
CA VAL A 429 30.02 7.40 -0.04
C VAL A 429 29.20 6.42 0.80
N ASP A 430 27.87 6.46 0.69
CA ASP A 430 26.97 5.56 1.40
C ASP A 430 26.80 4.24 0.65
N LYS A 431 26.62 4.31 -0.67
CA LYS A 431 26.28 3.15 -1.49
C LYS A 431 26.82 3.26 -2.91
N ILE A 432 27.25 2.14 -3.45
CA ILE A 432 27.63 1.99 -4.85
C ILE A 432 26.60 1.05 -5.50
N ASN A 433 25.91 1.50 -6.55
CA ASN A 433 24.96 0.66 -7.26
C ASN A 433 25.69 -0.28 -8.22
N ILE A 434 25.41 -1.58 -8.16
CA ILE A 434 26.01 -2.59 -9.05
C ILE A 434 25.42 -2.59 -10.45
N ASN A 435 24.27 -1.94 -10.66
CA ASN A 435 23.63 -1.80 -11.96
C ASN A 435 24.10 -0.52 -12.63
N GLY A 436 25.07 -0.63 -13.54
CA GLY A 436 25.52 0.49 -14.35
C GLY A 436 24.52 0.86 -15.46
N THR A 437 24.51 2.13 -15.83
CA THR A 437 23.71 2.71 -16.91
C THR A 437 24.59 3.02 -18.12
N THR A 438 24.36 2.33 -19.24
CA THR A 438 25.09 2.60 -20.49
C THR A 438 24.33 3.60 -21.37
N THR A 439 24.82 4.83 -21.43
CA THR A 439 24.26 5.90 -22.29
C THR A 439 25.24 6.23 -23.41
N SER A 440 24.79 6.17 -24.66
CA SER A 440 25.62 6.48 -25.85
C SER A 440 26.98 5.76 -25.89
N GLY A 441 27.03 4.52 -25.39
CA GLY A 441 28.24 3.68 -25.36
C GLY A 441 29.19 3.93 -24.19
N HIS A 442 28.84 4.81 -23.24
CA HIS A 442 29.60 5.03 -22.00
C HIS A 442 28.80 4.44 -20.83
N THR A 443 29.45 3.62 -19.99
CA THR A 443 28.83 3.02 -18.81
C THR A 443 29.18 3.85 -17.58
N SER A 444 28.16 4.41 -16.92
CA SER A 444 28.29 4.97 -15.58
C SER A 444 27.71 4.01 -14.54
N TYR A 445 28.16 4.12 -13.30
CA TYR A 445 27.59 3.48 -12.13
C TYR A 445 27.16 4.57 -11.15
N PRO A 446 25.87 4.63 -10.77
CA PRO A 446 25.42 5.64 -9.81
C PRO A 446 25.93 5.30 -8.40
N VAL A 447 26.58 6.28 -7.79
CA VAL A 447 27.12 6.25 -6.43
C VAL A 447 26.31 7.22 -5.58
N THR A 448 25.65 6.70 -4.55
CA THR A 448 24.90 7.49 -3.58
C THR A 448 25.86 8.06 -2.54
N VAL A 449 25.94 9.39 -2.47
CA VAL A 449 26.71 10.13 -1.47
C VAL A 449 25.74 10.70 -0.44
N LYS A 450 26.08 10.54 0.84
CA LYS A 450 25.37 11.14 1.97
C LYS A 450 26.12 12.38 2.44
N VAL A 451 25.41 13.50 2.54
CA VAL A 451 25.98 14.77 3.05
C VAL A 451 26.19 14.67 4.55
N GLU A 452 27.31 15.23 5.04
CA GLU A 452 27.63 15.25 6.48
C GLU A 452 26.91 16.43 7.16
N GLY A 453 25.95 16.09 8.02
CA GLY A 453 24.99 17.05 8.55
C GLY A 453 23.94 17.45 7.51
N SER A 454 22.89 18.12 7.98
CA SER A 454 21.81 18.68 7.17
C SER A 454 21.93 20.21 7.14
N PRO A 455 22.86 20.78 6.34
CA PRO A 455 23.03 22.23 6.26
C PRO A 455 21.79 22.88 5.64
N GLU A 456 21.18 23.83 6.35
CA GLU A 456 19.96 24.55 5.90
C GLU A 456 20.12 25.22 4.52
N ALA A 457 21.36 25.56 4.14
CA ALA A 457 21.71 26.15 2.86
C ALA A 457 21.53 25.20 1.65
N LEU A 458 21.58 23.88 1.87
CA LEU A 458 21.31 22.90 0.83
C LEU A 458 19.81 22.58 0.80
N TYR A 459 19.22 22.81 -0.37
CA TYR A 459 17.83 22.50 -0.67
C TYR A 459 17.76 21.30 -1.62
N PRO A 460 16.85 20.35 -1.39
CA PRO A 460 16.50 19.35 -2.39
C PRO A 460 16.16 19.97 -3.75
N GLY A 461 16.60 19.32 -4.83
CA GLY A 461 16.53 19.84 -6.20
C GLY A 461 17.74 20.71 -6.61
N MET A 462 18.67 21.04 -5.70
CA MET A 462 19.89 21.77 -6.03
C MET A 462 20.92 20.87 -6.72
N ASN A 463 21.50 21.33 -7.83
CA ASN A 463 22.61 20.63 -8.48
C ASN A 463 23.93 20.88 -7.75
N VAL A 464 24.67 19.80 -7.49
CA VAL A 464 25.97 19.82 -6.81
C VAL A 464 27.03 19.09 -7.64
N SER A 465 28.28 19.55 -7.48
CA SER A 465 29.48 18.89 -7.97
C SER A 465 30.17 18.23 -6.79
N ALA A 466 30.62 16.99 -6.97
CA ALA A 466 31.20 16.19 -5.91
C ALA A 466 32.54 15.59 -6.34
N LYS A 467 33.52 15.59 -5.44
CA LYS A 467 34.83 14.97 -5.60
C LYS A 467 35.01 13.89 -4.55
N ILE A 468 34.94 12.63 -4.96
CA ILE A 468 35.21 11.48 -4.08
C ILE A 468 36.72 11.34 -3.94
N ILE A 469 37.24 11.45 -2.72
CA ILE A 469 38.68 11.33 -2.44
C ILE A 469 39.06 9.85 -2.45
N VAL A 470 39.84 9.44 -3.45
CA VAL A 470 40.29 8.05 -3.63
C VAL A 470 41.60 7.80 -2.88
N GLU A 471 42.57 8.70 -3.03
CA GLU A 471 43.89 8.61 -2.40
C GLU A 471 44.43 10.01 -2.04
N GLU A 472 44.64 10.27 -0.75
CA GLU A 472 45.46 11.40 -0.27
C GLU A 472 46.94 10.98 -0.40
N VAL A 473 47.64 11.47 -1.42
CA VAL A 473 49.04 11.10 -1.70
C VAL A 473 50.01 11.92 -0.84
N GLY A 474 49.60 13.15 -0.52
CA GLY A 474 50.44 14.14 0.16
C GLY A 474 51.40 14.84 -0.80
N SER A 475 52.45 15.45 -0.26
CA SER A 475 53.40 16.23 -1.06
C SER A 475 54.24 15.32 -1.98
N VAL A 476 54.07 15.47 -3.29
CA VAL A 476 54.84 14.77 -4.33
C VAL A 476 55.45 15.75 -5.33
N LEU A 477 56.53 15.37 -6.00
CA LEU A 477 57.11 16.18 -7.08
C LEU A 477 56.15 16.15 -8.27
N ALA A 478 55.56 17.30 -8.59
CA ALA A 478 54.52 17.37 -9.62
C ALA A 478 54.82 18.43 -10.68
N LEU A 479 54.30 18.20 -11.89
CA LEU A 479 54.34 19.14 -13.00
C LEU A 479 52.94 19.31 -13.60
N PRO A 480 52.57 20.49 -14.11
CA PRO A 480 51.32 20.65 -14.84
C PRO A 480 51.21 19.65 -16.00
N VAL A 481 50.01 19.15 -16.27
CA VAL A 481 49.74 18.20 -17.37
C VAL A 481 50.27 18.72 -18.72
N GLU A 482 50.24 20.04 -18.95
CA GLU A 482 50.75 20.71 -20.16
C GLU A 482 52.28 20.60 -20.34
N ALA A 483 53.04 20.27 -19.28
CA ALA A 483 54.49 20.20 -19.29
C ALA A 483 55.06 18.83 -19.71
N VAL A 484 54.19 17.82 -19.85
CA VAL A 484 54.58 16.44 -20.20
C VAL A 484 54.19 16.14 -21.65
N GLU A 485 55.19 15.86 -22.49
CA GLU A 485 54.99 15.55 -23.91
C GLU A 485 54.68 14.07 -24.16
N ARG A 486 54.12 13.79 -25.35
CA ARG A 486 53.78 12.42 -25.78
C ARG A 486 55.04 11.57 -25.93
N GLY A 487 55.18 10.59 -25.04
CA GLY A 487 56.39 9.76 -24.93
C GLY A 487 56.90 9.63 -23.50
N ASN A 488 56.27 10.33 -22.55
CA ASN A 488 56.74 10.50 -21.16
C ASN A 488 58.09 11.24 -21.15
N THR A 489 58.18 12.30 -21.96
CA THR A 489 59.33 13.20 -22.03
C THR A 489 58.95 14.60 -21.57
N VAL A 490 59.87 15.28 -20.89
CA VAL A 490 59.75 16.67 -20.47
C VAL A 490 60.93 17.47 -21.01
N LEU A 491 60.72 18.74 -21.34
CA LEU A 491 61.75 19.61 -21.91
C LEU A 491 62.43 20.42 -20.79
N VAL A 492 63.56 19.93 -20.26
CA VAL A 492 64.27 20.55 -19.12
C VAL A 492 65.17 21.68 -19.59
N ALA A 493 65.02 22.86 -18.99
CA ALA A 493 65.81 24.04 -19.28
C ALA A 493 67.20 23.97 -18.61
N LYS A 494 68.27 23.85 -19.41
CA LYS A 494 69.66 23.87 -18.89
C LYS A 494 70.22 25.28 -18.77
N GLU A 495 71.40 25.38 -18.17
CA GLU A 495 72.15 26.64 -18.00
C GLU A 495 72.32 27.36 -19.36
N GLY A 496 71.68 28.53 -19.50
CA GLY A 496 71.64 29.31 -20.73
C GLY A 496 70.30 29.30 -21.49
N CYS A 497 69.38 28.38 -21.20
CA CYS A 497 68.02 28.38 -21.77
C CYS A 497 67.22 29.62 -21.39
N LEU A 498 67.35 30.07 -20.14
CA LEU A 498 66.57 31.15 -19.55
C LEU A 498 67.47 32.37 -19.29
N ASP A 499 66.89 33.56 -19.34
CA ASP A 499 67.54 34.80 -18.89
C ASP A 499 67.29 35.07 -17.39
N GLU A 500 67.86 36.17 -16.88
CA GLU A 500 67.73 36.58 -15.46
C GLU A 500 66.28 36.88 -15.01
N ASN A 501 65.32 36.93 -15.95
CA ASN A 501 63.90 37.16 -15.68
C ASN A 501 63.04 35.90 -15.92
N GLY A 502 63.65 34.74 -16.17
CA GLY A 502 62.93 33.49 -16.50
C GLY A 502 62.39 33.44 -17.92
N VAL A 503 62.86 34.29 -18.85
CA VAL A 503 62.42 34.31 -20.24
C VAL A 503 63.32 33.43 -21.11
N ILE A 504 62.72 32.66 -22.03
CA ILE A 504 63.44 31.73 -22.90
C ILE A 504 64.33 32.49 -23.90
N LYS A 505 65.64 32.27 -23.76
CA LYS A 505 66.73 32.89 -24.50
C LYS A 505 67.24 32.01 -25.63
N ASP A 506 67.34 30.70 -25.41
CA ASP A 506 67.67 29.69 -26.42
C ASP A 506 67.00 28.34 -26.10
N LEU A 507 66.06 27.93 -26.96
CA LEU A 507 65.37 26.64 -26.84
C LEU A 507 66.29 25.46 -27.20
N SER A 508 67.37 25.70 -27.96
CA SER A 508 68.32 24.66 -28.41
C SER A 508 69.20 24.13 -27.29
N ALA A 509 69.25 24.84 -26.15
CA ALA A 509 69.95 24.41 -24.95
C ALA A 509 69.07 23.51 -24.04
N ALA A 510 67.79 23.33 -24.36
CA ALA A 510 66.90 22.49 -23.57
C ALA A 510 67.14 21.01 -23.85
N GLU A 511 66.99 20.18 -22.83
CA GLU A 511 67.15 18.72 -22.91
C GLU A 511 65.79 18.05 -22.85
N GLU A 512 65.44 17.30 -23.89
CA GLU A 512 64.34 16.34 -23.83
C GLU A 512 64.77 15.19 -22.90
N ARG A 513 64.09 15.03 -21.76
CA ARG A 513 64.43 14.04 -20.74
C ARG A 513 63.25 13.12 -20.48
N GLN A 514 63.49 11.81 -20.56
CA GLN A 514 62.48 10.80 -20.25
C GLN A 514 62.25 10.72 -18.74
N VAL A 515 60.98 10.76 -18.35
CA VAL A 515 60.52 10.72 -16.96
C VAL A 515 59.59 9.53 -16.71
N THR A 516 59.58 9.04 -15.47
CA THR A 516 58.60 8.04 -15.02
C THR A 516 57.43 8.76 -14.39
N LEU A 517 56.28 8.74 -15.07
CA LEU A 517 55.03 9.32 -14.58
C LEU A 517 54.38 8.41 -13.53
N GLY A 518 53.86 9.02 -12.47
CA GLY A 518 53.12 8.36 -11.39
C GLY A 518 51.61 8.54 -11.55
N ARG A 519 50.96 8.95 -10.47
CA ARG A 519 49.55 9.38 -10.46
C ARG A 519 49.39 10.71 -11.19
N ASN A 520 48.14 11.04 -11.50
CA ASN A 520 47.76 12.34 -12.03
C ASN A 520 46.43 12.79 -11.42
N ASP A 521 46.28 14.09 -11.26
CA ASP A 521 44.98 14.74 -11.03
C ASP A 521 44.54 15.49 -12.32
N ASP A 522 43.64 16.45 -12.18
CA ASP A 522 43.09 17.25 -13.29
C ASP A 522 44.08 18.30 -13.84
N GLU A 523 45.05 18.74 -13.03
CA GLU A 523 45.96 19.87 -13.32
C GLU A 523 47.44 19.45 -13.33
N TYR A 524 47.85 18.47 -12.49
CA TYR A 524 49.23 18.03 -12.30
C TYR A 524 49.43 16.50 -12.48
N ILE A 525 50.67 16.12 -12.82
CA ILE A 525 51.16 14.74 -12.93
C ILE A 525 52.34 14.55 -11.97
N GLU A 526 52.32 13.46 -11.20
CA GLU A 526 53.40 13.01 -10.31
C GLU A 526 54.60 12.55 -11.14
N ILE A 527 55.80 13.02 -10.81
CA ILE A 527 57.06 12.56 -11.40
C ILE A 527 57.79 11.68 -10.39
N VAL A 528 57.82 10.37 -10.65
CA VAL A 528 58.41 9.36 -9.75
C VAL A 528 59.92 9.26 -9.92
N ASP A 529 60.42 9.47 -11.15
CA ASP A 529 61.85 9.41 -11.48
C ASP A 529 62.15 10.25 -12.74
N GLY A 530 63.39 10.71 -12.86
CA GLY A 530 63.91 11.47 -14.01
C GLY A 530 63.96 13.00 -13.87
N LEU A 531 63.52 13.57 -12.74
CA LEU A 531 63.52 15.02 -12.49
C LEU A 531 63.82 15.32 -11.01
N GLU A 532 64.54 16.40 -10.73
CA GLU A 532 64.83 16.86 -9.36
C GLU A 532 64.00 18.10 -8.98
N GLU A 533 63.73 18.29 -7.69
CA GLU A 533 63.03 19.47 -7.17
C GLU A 533 63.81 20.75 -7.49
N GLY A 534 63.12 21.75 -8.06
CA GLY A 534 63.72 23.00 -8.50
C GLY A 534 64.22 23.02 -9.96
N GLU A 535 64.24 21.89 -10.68
CA GLU A 535 64.48 21.93 -12.14
C GLU A 535 63.33 22.63 -12.87
N VAL A 536 63.66 23.44 -13.88
CA VAL A 536 62.66 24.17 -14.68
C VAL A 536 62.38 23.40 -15.97
N VAL A 537 61.12 23.07 -16.22
CA VAL A 537 60.63 22.46 -17.47
C VAL A 537 59.91 23.50 -18.33
N LEU A 538 59.91 23.28 -19.64
CA LEU A 538 59.28 24.16 -20.64
C LEU A 538 58.06 23.46 -21.23
N ALA A 539 56.86 23.91 -20.85
CA ALA A 539 55.60 23.46 -21.43
C ALA A 539 55.25 24.25 -22.69
N LEU A 540 54.55 23.62 -23.64
CA LEU A 540 53.97 24.33 -24.79
C LEU A 540 52.73 25.12 -24.35
N SER A 541 52.77 26.45 -24.52
CA SER A 541 51.60 27.29 -24.27
C SER A 541 50.47 26.97 -25.27
N PRO A 542 49.19 27.24 -24.94
CA PRO A 542 48.08 27.05 -25.89
C PRO A 542 48.26 27.82 -27.22
N GLN A 543 48.97 28.95 -27.17
CA GLN A 543 49.29 29.77 -28.35
C GLN A 543 50.47 29.16 -29.14
N GLY A 544 51.46 28.55 -28.47
CA GLY A 544 52.55 27.80 -29.10
C GLY A 544 52.09 26.50 -29.74
N SER A 545 51.23 25.74 -29.06
CA SER A 545 50.64 24.49 -29.55
C SER A 545 49.83 24.69 -30.83
N SER A 546 48.98 25.74 -30.87
CA SER A 546 48.23 26.10 -32.08
C SER A 546 49.13 26.60 -33.24
N LEU A 547 50.25 27.27 -32.94
CA LEU A 547 51.27 27.63 -33.94
C LEU A 547 51.99 26.40 -34.51
N MET A 548 52.44 25.47 -33.66
CA MET A 548 53.11 24.21 -34.07
C MET A 548 52.20 23.34 -34.95
N SER A 549 50.94 23.17 -34.53
CA SER A 549 49.91 22.47 -35.28
C SER A 549 49.67 23.09 -36.66
N ALA A 550 49.59 24.42 -36.75
CA ALA A 550 49.46 25.15 -38.02
C ALA A 550 50.71 25.05 -38.93
N MET A 551 51.87 24.68 -38.38
CA MET A 551 53.12 24.47 -39.12
C MET A 551 53.35 23.00 -39.52
N GLY A 552 52.44 22.09 -39.15
CA GLY A 552 52.53 20.67 -39.52
C GLY A 552 53.63 19.90 -38.77
N MET A 553 54.06 20.41 -37.61
CA MET A 553 54.93 19.72 -36.66
C MET A 553 54.09 19.36 -35.41
N GLY A 554 53.73 18.08 -35.28
CA GLY A 554 52.92 17.53 -34.20
C GLY A 554 52.72 16.03 -34.34
#